data_AF-A0A9E2RLC7-F1
#
_entry.id   AF-A0A9E2RLC7-F1
#
_cell.length_a   1.000
_cell.length_b   1.000
_cell.length_c   1.000
_cell.angle_alpha   90.00
_cell.angle_beta   90.00
_cell.angle_gamma   90.00
#
_symmetry.space_group_name_H-M   'P 1'
#
loop_
_entity.id
_entity.type
_entity.pdbx_description
1 polymer ?
#
loop_
_entity_poly.entity_id
_entity_poly.type
_entity_poly.pdbx_seq_one_letter_code
_entity_poly.pdbx_strand_id
1 'polypeptide(L)'
;ETMTKAVDAVLGLSAFEAEQAISMSFTSKGLSVPNLWQQKYKAIEQTPGLKIYRGTERFIDIGGVTFIKSFLTKILRGRSKPCAIVFLDELEKSVAGSKSAHGDNTGVSQDIHKQLLEHMQNTDATGIIMLGPPGTSKSLISKAAGNEAGIPTLEFDLGGVKSANVGASEHNMRQALKVITTISNGSALYLATCNSIAAISPELRRRFRLGTFMFPLPTQEERAAIWKIYLEKYQLTDSTAPLSAHQWTGAEIRQCADIAWRLNIPLEEAAQYIVPVAVSAKAAIDDLYTVANGAYLCASYCGPFNKEYKEDKPSAPTGTRRMRMIQQKEAKA
;
A
#
# COMPACT_ATOMS: atom_id res chain seq x y z
N GLU A 1 10.55 28.05 11.74
CA GLU A 1 9.99 26.68 11.72
C GLU A 1 8.47 26.64 11.55
N THR A 2 7.70 27.36 12.38
CA THR A 2 6.22 27.39 12.30
C THR A 2 5.68 27.86 10.94
N MET A 3 6.30 28.89 10.34
CA MET A 3 5.89 29.40 9.03
C MET A 3 6.08 28.37 7.91
N THR A 4 7.20 27.64 7.90
CA THR A 4 7.44 26.55 6.94
C THR A 4 6.39 25.45 7.07
N LYS A 5 6.10 25.01 8.30
CA LYS A 5 5.06 24.00 8.56
C LYS A 5 3.66 24.48 8.21
N ALA A 6 3.38 25.78 8.37
CA ALA A 6 2.12 26.39 7.97
C ALA A 6 1.99 26.44 6.44
N VAL A 7 3.06 26.82 5.74
CA VAL A 7 3.12 26.76 4.26
C VAL A 7 2.88 25.34 3.79
N ASP A 8 3.57 24.34 4.34
CA ASP A 8 3.34 22.93 3.99
C ASP A 8 1.90 22.47 4.24
N ALA A 9 1.28 22.97 5.31
CA ALA A 9 -0.10 22.67 5.66
C ALA A 9 -1.13 23.30 4.69
N VAL A 10 -0.81 24.40 4.02
CA VAL A 10 -1.71 25.04 3.04
C VAL A 10 -1.31 24.83 1.59
N LEU A 11 -0.10 24.31 1.34
CA LEU A 11 0.33 23.85 0.02
C LEU A 11 -0.71 22.86 -0.52
N GLY A 12 -1.19 23.10 -1.73
CA GLY A 12 -2.24 22.27 -2.32
C GLY A 12 -3.66 22.81 -2.21
N LEU A 13 -3.85 23.93 -1.51
CA LEU A 13 -5.12 24.66 -1.48
C LEU A 13 -5.10 25.80 -2.51
N SER A 14 -6.26 26.17 -3.02
CA SER A 14 -6.42 27.45 -3.74
C SER A 14 -6.14 28.63 -2.81
N ALA A 15 -5.86 29.81 -3.36
CA ALA A 15 -5.59 31.00 -2.55
C ALA A 15 -6.71 31.30 -1.53
N PHE A 16 -7.97 31.17 -1.96
CA PHE A 16 -9.14 31.37 -1.11
C PHE A 16 -9.24 30.33 0.01
N GLU A 17 -9.04 29.04 -0.31
CA GLU A 17 -9.07 27.96 0.69
C GLU A 17 -7.91 28.09 1.69
N ALA A 18 -6.72 28.50 1.22
CA ALA A 18 -5.57 28.75 2.08
C ALA A 18 -5.84 29.91 3.05
N GLU A 19 -6.40 31.02 2.56
CA GLU A 19 -6.77 32.18 3.37
C GLU A 19 -7.84 31.82 4.42
N GLN A 20 -8.86 31.06 4.02
CA GLN A 20 -9.90 30.59 4.93
C GLN A 20 -9.32 29.64 6.00
N ALA A 21 -8.47 28.68 5.59
CA ALA A 21 -7.84 27.74 6.51
C ALA A 21 -6.96 28.47 7.54
N ILE A 22 -6.16 29.44 7.11
CA ILE A 22 -5.33 30.28 7.98
C ILE A 22 -6.21 31.07 8.96
N SER A 23 -7.26 31.71 8.47
CA SER A 23 -8.18 32.49 9.29
C SER A 23 -8.85 31.64 10.38
N MET A 24 -9.32 30.45 10.03
CA MET A 24 -9.96 29.51 10.97
C MET A 24 -8.97 28.82 11.92
N SER A 25 -7.66 28.91 11.65
CA SER A 25 -6.61 28.28 12.44
C SER A 25 -5.87 29.25 13.35
N PHE A 26 -6.17 30.55 13.27
CA PHE A 26 -5.68 31.54 14.21
C PHE A 26 -6.42 31.43 15.55
N THR A 27 -5.65 31.35 16.63
CA THR A 27 -6.17 31.36 18.00
C THR A 27 -5.56 32.54 18.77
N SER A 28 -6.03 32.79 19.98
CA SER A 28 -5.42 33.79 20.89
C SER A 28 -3.94 33.52 21.20
N LYS A 29 -3.45 32.30 20.95
CA LYS A 29 -2.06 31.88 21.13
C LYS A 29 -1.23 31.90 19.82
N GLY A 30 -1.81 32.37 18.71
CA GLY A 30 -1.21 32.38 17.38
C GLY A 30 -1.77 31.31 16.44
N LEU A 31 -1.08 31.09 15.31
CA LEU A 31 -1.48 30.17 14.25
C LEU A 31 -1.28 28.69 14.65
N SER A 32 -2.37 27.93 14.65
CA SER A 32 -2.36 26.49 14.93
C SER A 32 -2.12 25.67 13.66
N VAL A 33 -0.89 25.19 13.49
CA VAL A 33 -0.53 24.26 12.39
C VAL A 33 -1.38 22.98 12.39
N PRO A 34 -1.70 22.34 13.54
CA PRO A 34 -2.61 21.20 13.56
C PRO A 34 -4.00 21.51 12.99
N ASN A 35 -4.55 22.70 13.30
CA ASN A 35 -5.85 23.11 12.77
C ASN A 35 -5.80 23.34 11.25
N LEU A 36 -4.70 23.89 10.73
CA LEU A 36 -4.51 24.04 9.28
C LEU A 36 -4.61 22.70 8.55
N TRP A 37 -3.90 21.69 9.07
CA TRP A 37 -3.97 20.34 8.52
C TRP A 37 -5.38 19.75 8.59
N GLN A 38 -6.10 19.97 9.70
CA GLN A 38 -7.50 19.53 9.80
C GLN A 38 -8.41 20.21 8.77
N GLN A 39 -8.26 21.51 8.53
CA GLN A 39 -9.06 22.21 7.52
C GLN A 39 -8.73 21.72 6.11
N LYS A 40 -7.43 21.53 5.80
CA LYS A 40 -7.00 20.92 4.54
C LYS A 40 -7.60 19.54 4.36
N TYR A 41 -7.54 18.66 5.37
CA TYR A 41 -8.13 17.32 5.27
C TYR A 41 -9.64 17.34 5.07
N LYS A 42 -10.37 18.25 5.75
CA LYS A 42 -11.80 18.42 5.52
C LYS A 42 -12.12 18.84 4.08
N ALA A 43 -11.36 19.77 3.52
CA ALA A 43 -11.55 20.20 2.13
C ALA A 43 -11.29 19.06 1.13
N ILE A 44 -10.28 18.22 1.40
CA ILE A 44 -9.96 17.06 0.56
C ILE A 44 -11.09 16.02 0.62
N GLU A 45 -11.61 15.72 1.82
CA GLU A 45 -12.67 14.74 2.03
C GLU A 45 -14.04 15.19 1.50
N GLN A 46 -14.23 16.47 1.16
CA GLN A 46 -15.40 16.94 0.42
C GLN A 46 -15.38 16.52 -1.06
N THR A 47 -14.22 16.13 -1.58
CA THR A 47 -14.09 15.67 -2.97
C THR A 47 -14.47 14.20 -3.08
N PRO A 48 -15.48 13.82 -3.90
CA PRO A 48 -15.91 12.44 -4.04
C PRO A 48 -14.77 11.49 -4.41
N GLY A 49 -14.69 10.36 -3.71
CA GLY A 49 -13.65 9.34 -3.92
C GLY A 49 -12.32 9.60 -3.20
N LEU A 50 -12.12 10.73 -2.51
CA LEU A 50 -10.90 10.98 -1.75
C LEU A 50 -11.14 10.90 -0.24
N LYS A 51 -10.23 10.23 0.46
CA LYS A 51 -10.14 10.22 1.92
C LYS A 51 -8.69 10.36 2.36
N ILE A 52 -8.48 10.93 3.55
CA ILE A 52 -7.15 10.99 4.16
C ILE A 52 -6.99 9.83 5.12
N TYR A 53 -5.90 9.07 4.95
CA TYR A 53 -5.52 8.08 5.95
C TYR A 53 -5.03 8.76 7.23
N ARG A 54 -5.57 8.35 8.38
CA ARG A 54 -5.23 8.92 9.71
C ARG A 54 -4.60 7.91 10.67
N GLY A 55 -4.29 6.69 10.21
CA GLY A 55 -3.61 5.71 11.04
C GLY A 55 -2.16 6.11 11.31
N THR A 56 -1.55 5.51 12.33
CA THR A 56 -0.21 5.85 12.82
C THR A 56 0.84 4.81 12.49
N GLU A 57 0.47 3.75 11.77
CA GLU A 57 1.32 2.61 11.45
C GLU A 57 2.49 3.04 10.57
N ARG A 58 3.67 2.54 10.89
CA ARG A 58 4.93 2.73 10.16
C ARG A 58 5.49 1.38 9.73
N PHE A 59 6.60 1.38 8.98
CA PHE A 59 7.18 0.11 8.50
C PHE A 59 7.64 -0.84 9.61
N ILE A 60 7.96 -0.29 10.79
CA ILE A 60 8.30 -1.08 11.98
C ILE A 60 7.11 -1.86 12.56
N ASP A 61 5.88 -1.38 12.34
CA ASP A 61 4.65 -1.99 12.84
C ASP A 61 4.14 -3.12 11.92
N ILE A 62 4.92 -3.50 10.91
CA ILE A 62 4.59 -4.54 9.93
C ILE A 62 5.63 -5.65 10.09
N GLY A 63 5.22 -6.91 10.21
CA GLY A 63 6.15 -8.04 10.18
C GLY A 63 6.48 -8.48 8.75
N GLY A 64 7.71 -8.89 8.50
CA GLY A 64 8.15 -9.41 7.18
C GLY A 64 8.25 -8.36 6.08
N VAL A 65 8.15 -8.80 4.80
CA VAL A 65 8.16 -7.98 3.57
C VAL A 65 9.32 -6.97 3.54
N THR A 66 10.50 -7.43 3.93
CA THR A 66 11.67 -6.58 4.21
C THR A 66 12.19 -5.89 2.96
N PHE A 67 12.14 -6.56 1.80
CA PHE A 67 12.64 -6.00 0.56
C PHE A 67 11.80 -4.81 0.07
N ILE A 68 10.47 -4.94 0.02
CA ILE A 68 9.61 -3.82 -0.40
C ILE A 68 9.70 -2.64 0.57
N LYS A 69 9.85 -2.88 1.87
CA LYS A 69 10.11 -1.80 2.85
C LYS A 69 11.41 -1.07 2.55
N SER A 70 12.49 -1.81 2.29
CA SER A 70 13.79 -1.23 1.91
C SER A 70 13.68 -0.44 0.60
N PHE A 71 12.96 -0.98 -0.38
CA PHE A 71 12.74 -0.33 -1.68
C PHE A 71 11.93 0.97 -1.55
N LEU A 72 10.78 0.91 -0.86
CA LEU A 72 9.97 2.10 -0.57
C LEU A 72 10.77 3.15 0.21
N THR A 73 11.53 2.75 1.23
CA THR A 73 12.39 3.67 1.98
C THR A 73 13.38 4.40 1.07
N LYS A 74 13.98 3.69 0.10
CA LYS A 74 14.88 4.30 -0.89
C LYS A 74 14.17 5.26 -1.83
N ILE A 75 12.93 4.98 -2.23
CA ILE A 75 12.11 5.89 -3.05
C ILE A 75 11.75 7.14 -2.25
N LEU A 76 11.24 6.96 -1.04
CA LEU A 76 10.79 8.05 -0.15
C LEU A 76 11.93 9.01 0.24
N ARG A 77 13.17 8.52 0.28
CA ARG A 77 14.39 9.30 0.55
C ARG A 77 15.22 9.60 -0.69
N GLY A 78 14.70 9.27 -1.88
CA GLY A 78 15.41 9.39 -3.14
C GLY A 78 15.51 10.84 -3.61
N ARG A 79 16.11 11.03 -4.79
CA ARG A 79 16.26 12.36 -5.43
C ARG A 79 14.91 12.99 -5.79
N SER A 80 13.96 12.16 -6.22
CA SER A 80 12.59 12.57 -6.52
C SER A 80 11.67 12.02 -5.43
N LYS A 81 11.71 12.63 -4.24
CA LYS A 81 10.84 12.24 -3.13
C LYS A 81 9.39 12.66 -3.43
N PRO A 82 8.40 11.78 -3.20
CA PRO A 82 7.00 12.15 -3.32
C PRO A 82 6.57 13.08 -2.19
N CYS A 83 5.63 13.97 -2.47
CA CYS A 83 4.99 14.83 -1.47
C CYS A 83 3.68 14.24 -0.92
N ALA A 84 3.15 13.21 -1.58
CA ALA A 84 1.99 12.46 -1.12
C ALA A 84 2.02 11.01 -1.62
N ILE A 85 1.42 10.11 -0.83
CA ILE A 85 1.07 8.76 -1.28
C ILE A 85 -0.37 8.80 -1.80
N VAL A 86 -0.62 8.18 -2.96
CA VAL A 86 -1.97 7.92 -3.47
C VAL A 86 -2.19 6.42 -3.42
N PHE A 87 -3.04 5.99 -2.50
CA PHE A 87 -3.37 4.60 -2.26
C PHE A 87 -4.62 4.20 -3.05
N LEU A 88 -4.49 3.19 -3.90
CA LEU A 88 -5.56 2.60 -4.68
C LEU A 88 -5.80 1.16 -4.19
N ASP A 89 -6.89 0.92 -3.47
CA ASP A 89 -7.20 -0.43 -2.98
C ASP A 89 -7.98 -1.23 -4.03
N GLU A 90 -7.66 -2.52 -4.17
CA GLU A 90 -8.33 -3.46 -5.05
C GLU A 90 -8.56 -2.88 -6.46
N LEU A 91 -7.48 -2.36 -7.06
CA LEU A 91 -7.51 -1.66 -8.34
C LEU A 91 -8.25 -2.48 -9.42
N GLU A 92 -8.15 -3.80 -9.41
CA GLU A 92 -8.87 -4.69 -10.32
C GLU A 92 -10.40 -4.55 -10.27
N LYS A 93 -10.99 -4.27 -9.09
CA LYS A 93 -12.45 -4.14 -8.94
C LYS A 93 -12.98 -2.87 -9.59
N SER A 94 -12.19 -1.79 -9.54
CA SER A 94 -12.52 -0.54 -10.22
C SER A 94 -12.48 -0.67 -11.75
N VAL A 95 -11.57 -1.51 -12.26
CA VAL A 95 -11.29 -1.69 -13.69
C VAL A 95 -12.19 -2.75 -14.34
N ALA A 96 -12.51 -3.84 -13.64
CA ALA A 96 -13.28 -4.94 -14.21
C ALA A 96 -14.73 -4.58 -14.58
N GLY A 97 -15.23 -3.44 -14.08
CA GLY A 97 -16.66 -3.14 -14.05
C GLY A 97 -17.34 -4.14 -13.12
N SER A 98 -18.28 -3.69 -12.30
CA SER A 98 -19.13 -4.62 -11.56
C SER A 98 -19.85 -5.48 -12.60
N LYS A 99 -19.43 -6.73 -12.80
CA LYS A 99 -20.17 -7.75 -13.55
C LYS A 99 -21.40 -8.19 -12.74
N SER A 100 -22.13 -7.25 -12.16
CA SER A 100 -23.48 -7.48 -11.68
C SER A 100 -24.38 -7.55 -12.91
N ALA A 101 -25.15 -8.63 -13.00
CA ALA A 101 -25.89 -9.07 -14.16
C ALA A 101 -27.02 -8.12 -14.66
N HIS A 102 -27.05 -6.84 -14.27
CA HIS A 102 -27.97 -5.80 -14.75
C HIS A 102 -27.23 -4.44 -14.79
N GLY A 103 -26.99 -3.89 -16.00
CA GLY A 103 -26.81 -2.44 -16.24
C GLY A 103 -25.42 -1.91 -16.65
N ASP A 104 -25.25 -1.56 -17.93
CA ASP A 104 -24.72 -0.33 -18.57
C ASP A 104 -23.54 0.49 -17.96
N ASN A 105 -22.78 0.01 -16.99
CA ASN A 105 -21.67 0.76 -16.36
C ASN A 105 -20.27 0.53 -16.99
N THR A 106 -20.21 -0.11 -18.17
CA THR A 106 -18.94 -0.42 -18.86
C THR A 106 -18.27 0.84 -19.40
N GLY A 107 -19.03 1.78 -19.99
CA GLY A 107 -18.50 3.05 -20.53
C GLY A 107 -17.88 3.94 -19.46
N VAL A 108 -18.61 4.19 -18.36
CA VAL A 108 -18.14 5.01 -17.23
C VAL A 108 -16.84 4.47 -16.63
N SER A 109 -16.72 3.15 -16.54
CA SER A 109 -15.53 2.50 -15.99
C SER A 109 -14.31 2.64 -16.92
N GLN A 110 -14.53 2.64 -18.24
CA GLN A 110 -13.46 2.90 -19.23
C GLN A 110 -13.01 4.37 -19.22
N ASP A 111 -13.95 5.32 -19.12
CA ASP A 111 -13.61 6.75 -19.13
C ASP A 111 -12.85 7.17 -17.87
N ILE A 112 -13.25 6.66 -16.69
CA ILE A 112 -12.51 6.88 -15.42
C ILE A 112 -11.08 6.31 -15.53
N HIS A 113 -10.94 5.13 -16.11
CA HIS A 113 -9.64 4.50 -16.30
C HIS A 113 -8.74 5.36 -17.22
N LYS A 114 -9.28 5.82 -18.35
CA LYS A 114 -8.56 6.68 -19.29
C LYS A 114 -8.10 7.98 -18.63
N GLN A 115 -8.95 8.63 -17.84
CA GLN A 115 -8.56 9.84 -17.11
C GLN A 115 -7.44 9.59 -16.09
N LEU A 116 -7.46 8.47 -15.36
CA LEU A 116 -6.37 8.10 -14.46
C LEU A 116 -5.05 7.89 -15.23
N LEU A 117 -5.09 7.18 -16.36
CA LEU A 117 -3.93 6.95 -17.22
C LEU A 117 -3.33 8.24 -17.75
N GLU A 118 -4.18 9.10 -18.32
CA GLU A 118 -3.79 10.40 -18.86
C GLU A 118 -3.18 11.28 -17.77
N HIS A 119 -3.77 11.27 -16.58
CA HIS A 119 -3.24 12.01 -15.45
C HIS A 119 -1.86 11.53 -15.03
N MET A 120 -1.69 10.22 -14.79
CA MET A 120 -0.37 9.66 -14.42
C MET A 120 0.68 9.89 -15.51
N GLN A 121 0.27 9.99 -16.77
CA GLN A 121 1.16 10.37 -17.87
C GLN A 121 1.57 11.84 -17.78
N ASN A 122 0.59 12.74 -17.62
CA ASN A 122 0.81 14.19 -17.68
C ASN A 122 1.58 14.72 -16.47
N THR A 123 1.43 14.09 -15.30
CA THR A 123 2.14 14.46 -14.07
C THR A 123 3.46 13.75 -13.90
N ASP A 124 3.84 12.89 -14.85
CA ASP A 124 4.96 11.96 -14.73
C ASP A 124 4.95 11.14 -13.43
N ALA A 125 3.75 10.87 -12.90
CA ALA A 125 3.60 10.17 -11.63
C ALA A 125 4.18 8.76 -11.72
N THR A 126 4.77 8.32 -10.60
CA THR A 126 5.31 6.98 -10.46
C THR A 126 4.40 6.14 -9.58
N GLY A 127 4.50 4.82 -9.72
CA GLY A 127 3.73 3.94 -8.87
C GLY A 127 4.24 2.51 -8.85
N ILE A 128 3.76 1.78 -7.83
CA ILE A 128 3.97 0.35 -7.62
C ILE A 128 2.61 -0.36 -7.60
N ILE A 129 2.53 -1.52 -8.26
CA ILE A 129 1.42 -2.47 -8.07
C ILE A 129 1.84 -3.53 -7.06
N MET A 130 0.99 -3.81 -6.10
CA MET A 130 1.15 -4.83 -5.07
C MET A 130 0.17 -5.95 -5.33
N LEU A 131 0.66 -7.08 -5.84
CA LEU A 131 -0.11 -8.26 -6.16
C LEU A 131 0.03 -9.29 -5.02
N GLY A 132 -1.02 -9.97 -4.59
CA GLY A 132 -0.88 -11.05 -3.61
C GLY A 132 -2.20 -11.52 -3.02
N PRO A 133 -2.22 -12.59 -2.23
CA PRO A 133 -3.41 -13.02 -1.49
C PRO A 133 -3.91 -11.95 -0.52
N PRO A 134 -5.18 -11.98 -0.10
CA PRO A 134 -5.66 -11.10 0.97
C PRO A 134 -4.88 -11.37 2.27
N GLY A 135 -4.72 -10.35 3.11
CA GLY A 135 -4.04 -10.49 4.41
C GLY A 135 -2.51 -10.48 4.39
N THR A 136 -1.85 -10.33 3.24
CA THR A 136 -0.38 -10.28 3.11
C THR A 136 0.23 -8.88 3.21
N SER A 137 -0.40 -7.97 3.95
CA SER A 137 0.09 -6.60 4.28
C SER A 137 0.11 -5.53 3.15
N LYS A 138 -0.38 -5.81 1.94
CA LYS A 138 -0.39 -4.88 0.79
C LYS A 138 -1.00 -3.49 1.12
N SER A 139 -2.20 -3.47 1.70
CA SER A 139 -2.87 -2.21 2.07
C SER A 139 -2.19 -1.56 3.27
N LEU A 140 -1.71 -2.35 4.23
CA LEU A 140 -1.04 -1.86 5.44
C LEU A 140 0.29 -1.16 5.13
N ILE A 141 1.13 -1.74 4.25
CA ILE A 141 2.40 -1.12 3.87
C ILE A 141 2.20 0.15 3.05
N SER A 142 1.16 0.19 2.21
CA SER A 142 0.82 1.38 1.43
C SER A 142 0.41 2.55 2.32
N LYS A 143 -0.39 2.26 3.36
CA LYS A 143 -0.80 3.22 4.37
C LYS A 143 0.37 3.69 5.23
N ALA A 144 1.23 2.77 5.64
CA ALA A 144 2.41 3.06 6.44
C ALA A 144 3.49 3.88 5.70
N ALA A 145 3.55 3.81 4.37
CA ALA A 145 4.55 4.54 3.58
C ALA A 145 4.46 6.06 3.75
N GLY A 146 3.25 6.62 3.88
CA GLY A 146 3.07 8.05 4.13
C GLY A 146 3.60 8.46 5.50
N ASN A 147 3.27 7.69 6.54
CA ASN A 147 3.77 7.91 7.90
C ASN A 147 5.30 7.77 8.00
N GLU A 148 5.88 6.83 7.27
CA GLU A 148 7.34 6.63 7.22
C GLU A 148 8.06 7.85 6.62
N ALA A 149 7.45 8.51 5.64
CA ALA A 149 7.99 9.71 5.00
C ALA A 149 7.52 11.04 5.63
N GLY A 150 6.56 11.00 6.56
CA GLY A 150 5.93 12.19 7.11
C GLY A 150 5.12 12.98 6.09
N ILE A 151 4.52 12.31 5.10
CA ILE A 151 3.71 12.89 4.04
C ILE A 151 2.28 12.34 4.08
N PRO A 152 1.27 13.08 3.59
CA PRO A 152 -0.10 12.59 3.56
C PRO A 152 -0.28 11.35 2.67
N THR A 153 -1.13 10.43 3.12
CA THR A 153 -1.64 9.31 2.31
C THR A 153 -3.11 9.58 1.95
N LEU A 154 -3.36 9.70 0.65
CA LEU A 154 -4.69 9.86 0.05
C LEU A 154 -5.22 8.47 -0.31
N GLU A 155 -6.29 8.03 0.32
CA GLU A 155 -7.04 6.87 -0.15
C GLU A 155 -7.93 7.31 -1.30
N PHE A 156 -7.70 6.75 -2.48
CA PHE A 156 -8.43 7.07 -3.69
C PHE A 156 -9.37 5.93 -4.06
N ASP A 157 -10.64 6.09 -3.72
CA ASP A 157 -11.72 5.17 -4.04
C ASP A 157 -12.31 5.50 -5.43
N LEU A 158 -11.79 4.82 -6.45
CA LEU A 158 -12.28 4.93 -7.83
C LEU A 158 -13.75 4.49 -7.99
N GLY A 159 -14.27 3.65 -7.08
CA GLY A 159 -15.68 3.29 -7.05
C GLY A 159 -16.54 4.43 -6.51
N GLY A 160 -16.08 5.09 -5.45
CA GLY A 160 -16.73 6.24 -4.81
C GLY A 160 -16.78 7.51 -5.68
N VAL A 161 -16.00 7.57 -6.76
CA VAL A 161 -16.10 8.63 -7.79
C VAL A 161 -17.33 8.44 -8.68
N LYS A 162 -17.79 7.20 -8.86
CA LYS A 162 -18.91 6.86 -9.75
C LYS A 162 -20.22 7.41 -9.18
N SER A 163 -21.03 7.98 -10.05
CA SER A 163 -22.38 8.43 -9.76
C SER A 163 -23.34 7.93 -10.84
N ALA A 164 -24.66 7.99 -10.59
CA ALA A 164 -25.67 7.57 -11.56
C ALA A 164 -25.63 8.38 -12.88
N ASN A 165 -24.98 9.57 -12.87
CA ASN A 165 -24.79 10.41 -14.04
C ASN A 165 -23.34 10.30 -14.54
N VAL A 166 -23.14 9.90 -15.79
CA VAL A 166 -21.82 9.76 -16.41
C VAL A 166 -21.02 11.07 -16.36
N GLY A 167 -21.65 12.20 -16.69
CA GLY A 167 -21.00 13.51 -16.70
C GLY A 167 -20.57 13.98 -15.31
N ALA A 168 -21.35 13.65 -14.28
CA ALA A 168 -20.98 13.92 -12.89
C ALA A 168 -19.83 13.02 -12.43
N SER A 169 -19.80 11.75 -12.84
CA SER A 169 -18.70 10.83 -12.53
C SER A 169 -17.38 11.31 -13.13
N GLU A 170 -17.39 11.78 -14.38
CA GLU A 170 -16.20 12.37 -15.00
C GLU A 170 -15.77 13.67 -14.31
N HIS A 171 -16.73 14.53 -13.93
CA HIS A 171 -16.42 15.75 -13.21
C HIS A 171 -15.76 15.46 -11.87
N ASN A 172 -16.32 14.52 -11.10
CA ASN A 172 -15.78 14.05 -9.83
C ASN A 172 -14.36 13.50 -10.00
N MET A 173 -14.13 12.69 -11.04
CA MET A 173 -12.81 12.13 -11.33
C MET A 173 -11.79 13.24 -11.62
N ARG A 174 -12.13 14.18 -12.49
CA ARG A 174 -11.27 15.35 -12.79
C ARG A 174 -10.99 16.18 -11.54
N GLN A 175 -11.99 16.38 -10.68
CA GLN A 175 -11.83 17.09 -9.42
C GLN A 175 -10.89 16.35 -8.46
N ALA A 176 -11.08 15.04 -8.27
CA ALA A 176 -10.23 14.21 -7.43
C ALA A 176 -8.77 14.23 -7.89
N LEU A 177 -8.55 14.05 -9.20
CA LEU A 177 -7.21 14.12 -9.80
C LEU A 177 -6.58 15.50 -9.63
N LYS A 178 -7.34 16.59 -9.80
CA LYS A 178 -6.85 17.96 -9.55
C LYS A 178 -6.42 18.13 -8.09
N VAL A 179 -7.23 17.67 -7.15
CA VAL A 179 -6.90 17.71 -5.71
C VAL A 179 -5.63 16.92 -5.43
N ILE A 180 -5.49 15.71 -5.98
CA ILE A 180 -4.26 14.89 -5.89
C ILE A 180 -3.03 15.66 -6.40
N THR A 181 -3.09 16.26 -7.60
CA THR A 181 -1.96 17.05 -8.13
C THR A 181 -1.60 18.20 -7.21
N THR A 182 -2.61 18.89 -6.67
CA THR A 182 -2.38 20.09 -5.87
C THR A 182 -1.72 19.71 -4.53
N ILE A 183 -2.22 18.68 -3.84
CA ILE A 183 -1.64 18.18 -2.57
C ILE A 183 -0.23 17.62 -2.77
N SER A 184 -0.03 16.87 -3.86
CA SER A 184 1.26 16.25 -4.16
C SER A 184 2.26 17.22 -4.78
N ASN A 185 1.87 18.47 -5.07
CA ASN A 185 2.66 19.41 -5.84
C ASN A 185 3.22 18.78 -7.15
N GLY A 186 2.38 17.98 -7.81
CA GLY A 186 2.73 17.20 -9.00
C GLY A 186 3.60 15.96 -8.75
N SER A 187 4.09 15.72 -7.53
CA SER A 187 4.95 14.58 -7.18
C SER A 187 4.24 13.60 -6.24
N ALA A 188 3.41 12.74 -6.82
CA ALA A 188 2.70 11.67 -6.13
C ALA A 188 3.34 10.30 -6.38
N LEU A 189 3.34 9.44 -5.35
CA LEU A 189 3.65 8.02 -5.47
C LEU A 189 2.35 7.21 -5.36
N TYR A 190 1.96 6.54 -6.44
CA TYR A 190 0.78 5.69 -6.49
C TYR A 190 1.10 4.28 -5.99
N LEU A 191 0.41 3.81 -4.96
CA LEU A 191 0.51 2.45 -4.45
C LEU A 191 -0.83 1.75 -4.65
N ALA A 192 -0.86 0.80 -5.58
CA ALA A 192 -2.08 0.07 -5.92
C ALA A 192 -2.02 -1.36 -5.40
N THR A 193 -3.09 -1.85 -4.76
CA THR A 193 -3.20 -3.25 -4.34
C THR A 193 -4.07 -4.02 -5.31
N CYS A 194 -3.71 -5.28 -5.54
CA CYS A 194 -4.46 -6.19 -6.37
C CYS A 194 -4.39 -7.61 -5.82
N ASN A 195 -5.51 -8.33 -5.90
CA ASN A 195 -5.57 -9.76 -5.63
C ASN A 195 -5.47 -10.58 -6.94
N SER A 196 -5.77 -9.96 -8.09
CA SER A 196 -5.57 -10.55 -9.41
C SER A 196 -5.06 -9.50 -10.41
N ILE A 197 -4.15 -9.91 -11.29
CA ILE A 197 -3.62 -9.05 -12.34
C ILE A 197 -4.43 -9.12 -13.64
N ALA A 198 -5.33 -10.10 -13.77
CA ALA A 198 -6.01 -10.41 -15.02
C ALA A 198 -6.90 -9.27 -15.54
N ALA A 199 -7.52 -8.51 -14.64
CA ALA A 199 -8.39 -7.39 -15.00
C ALA A 199 -7.62 -6.09 -15.26
N ILE A 200 -6.30 -6.04 -15.03
CA ILE A 200 -5.52 -4.82 -15.19
C ILE A 200 -4.97 -4.74 -16.61
N SER A 201 -5.35 -3.70 -17.34
CA SER A 201 -4.88 -3.46 -18.70
C SER A 201 -3.34 -3.37 -18.74
N PRO A 202 -2.68 -3.85 -19.82
CA PRO A 202 -1.25 -3.65 -20.01
C PRO A 202 -0.84 -2.16 -19.96
N GLU A 203 -1.71 -1.27 -20.45
CA GLU A 203 -1.53 0.18 -20.44
C GLU A 203 -1.41 0.73 -19.02
N LEU A 204 -2.30 0.31 -18.12
CA LEU A 204 -2.25 0.70 -16.72
C LEU A 204 -1.04 0.13 -16.01
N ARG A 205 -0.73 -1.16 -16.21
CA ARG A 205 0.49 -1.77 -15.65
C ARG A 205 1.76 -1.01 -16.02
N ARG A 206 1.86 -0.54 -17.27
CA ARG A 206 3.01 0.24 -17.75
C ARG A 206 3.16 1.60 -17.06
N ARG A 207 2.09 2.18 -16.48
CA ARG A 207 2.16 3.44 -15.72
C ARG A 207 2.77 3.26 -14.34
N PHE A 208 2.71 2.07 -13.76
CA PHE A 208 3.37 1.75 -12.50
C PHE A 208 4.84 1.39 -12.74
N ARG A 209 5.62 2.41 -13.12
CA ARG A 209 7.00 2.27 -13.62
C ARG A 209 8.00 1.75 -12.58
N LEU A 210 7.67 1.80 -11.30
CA LEU A 210 8.51 1.26 -10.22
C LEU A 210 8.31 -0.25 -10.03
N GLY A 211 7.40 -0.85 -10.80
CA GLY A 211 7.25 -2.29 -10.94
C GLY A 211 6.03 -2.86 -10.23
N THR A 212 5.82 -4.15 -10.48
CA THR A 212 4.82 -4.97 -9.80
C THR A 212 5.52 -5.89 -8.81
N PHE A 213 5.06 -5.88 -7.57
CA PHE A 213 5.58 -6.69 -6.48
C PHE A 213 4.56 -7.73 -6.04
N MET A 214 4.98 -8.98 -6.02
CA MET A 214 4.25 -10.10 -5.48
C MET A 214 4.48 -10.23 -3.97
N PHE A 215 3.39 -10.29 -3.22
CA PHE A 215 3.33 -10.49 -1.78
C PHE A 215 2.94 -11.95 -1.52
N PRO A 216 3.90 -12.85 -1.31
CA PRO A 216 3.61 -14.24 -0.98
C PRO A 216 2.99 -14.38 0.41
N LEU A 217 2.58 -15.60 0.74
CA LEU A 217 2.31 -15.98 2.11
C LEU A 217 3.60 -15.82 2.92
N PRO A 218 3.53 -15.34 4.17
CA PRO A 218 4.71 -15.06 4.97
C PRO A 218 5.43 -16.35 5.33
N THR A 219 6.76 -16.33 5.33
CA THR A 219 7.60 -17.46 5.81
C THR A 219 7.50 -17.64 7.32
N GLN A 220 8.05 -18.72 7.88
CA GLN A 220 8.10 -18.90 9.33
C GLN A 220 8.78 -17.72 10.06
N GLU A 221 9.90 -17.22 9.53
CA GLU A 221 10.61 -16.06 10.08
C GLU A 221 9.73 -14.80 10.04
N GLU A 222 9.03 -14.56 8.93
CA GLU A 222 8.11 -13.42 8.79
C GLU A 222 6.89 -13.56 9.72
N ARG A 223 6.30 -14.75 9.83
CA ARG A 223 5.20 -15.04 10.76
C ARG A 223 5.61 -14.80 12.21
N ALA A 224 6.81 -15.23 12.60
CA ALA A 224 7.33 -14.97 13.95
C ALA A 224 7.43 -13.47 14.25
N ALA A 225 7.89 -12.67 13.28
CA ALA A 225 7.91 -11.21 13.41
C ALA A 225 6.50 -10.61 13.51
N ILE A 226 5.53 -11.13 12.75
CA ILE A 226 4.13 -10.69 12.82
C ILE A 226 3.51 -11.03 14.19
N TRP A 227 3.73 -12.25 14.68
CA TRP A 227 3.28 -12.68 16.01
C TRP A 227 3.80 -11.75 17.09
N LYS A 228 5.11 -11.45 17.09
CA LYS A 228 5.71 -10.54 18.07
C LYS A 228 4.96 -9.21 18.18
N ILE A 229 4.64 -8.59 17.05
CA ILE A 229 3.92 -7.31 17.00
C ILE A 229 2.53 -7.42 17.64
N TYR A 230 1.77 -8.47 17.31
CA TYR A 230 0.41 -8.61 17.83
C TYR A 230 0.35 -9.11 19.28
N LEU A 231 1.29 -9.96 19.71
CA LEU A 231 1.40 -10.38 21.10
C LEU A 231 1.71 -9.19 22.00
N GLU A 232 2.63 -8.32 21.60
CA GLU A 232 2.91 -7.07 22.32
C GLU A 232 1.67 -6.14 22.33
N LYS A 233 1.00 -5.98 21.17
CA LYS A 233 -0.18 -5.12 21.05
C LYS A 233 -1.35 -5.56 21.95
N TYR A 234 -1.59 -6.87 22.05
CA TYR A 234 -2.70 -7.43 22.84
C TYR A 234 -2.27 -7.84 24.26
N GLN A 235 -1.02 -7.57 24.65
CA GLN A 235 -0.46 -7.89 25.97
C GLN A 235 -0.49 -9.42 26.28
N LEU A 236 -0.24 -10.23 25.25
CA LEU A 236 -0.23 -11.70 25.29
C LEU A 236 1.22 -12.25 25.26
N THR A 237 2.18 -11.55 25.87
CA THR A 237 3.62 -11.81 25.72
C THR A 237 4.08 -13.18 26.23
N ASP A 238 3.33 -13.78 27.17
CA ASP A 238 3.63 -15.11 27.72
C ASP A 238 3.08 -16.25 26.85
N SER A 239 2.33 -15.92 25.79
CA SER A 239 1.69 -16.90 24.91
C SER A 239 2.60 -17.30 23.76
N THR A 240 2.56 -18.58 23.39
CA THR A 240 3.25 -19.11 22.21
C THR A 240 2.34 -19.10 21.00
N ALA A 241 2.90 -18.83 19.82
CA ALA A 241 2.17 -18.95 18.56
C ALA A 241 1.56 -20.37 18.41
N PRO A 242 0.31 -20.49 17.91
CA PRO A 242 -0.32 -21.80 17.73
C PRO A 242 0.47 -22.70 16.78
N LEU A 243 0.48 -24.00 17.07
CA LEU A 243 1.10 -24.98 16.16
C LEU A 243 0.35 -25.03 14.82
N SER A 244 -0.96 -24.82 14.84
CA SER A 244 -1.80 -24.77 13.64
C SER A 244 -1.57 -23.54 12.75
N ALA A 245 -0.78 -22.55 13.19
CA ALA A 245 -0.55 -21.29 12.46
C ALA A 245 0.41 -21.41 11.25
N HIS A 246 0.63 -22.62 10.75
CA HIS A 246 1.35 -22.85 9.49
C HIS A 246 0.56 -22.23 8.33
N GLN A 247 1.26 -21.54 7.40
CA GLN A 247 0.68 -20.86 6.24
C GLN A 247 -0.29 -19.71 6.53
N TRP A 248 -0.35 -19.24 7.78
CA TRP A 248 -1.22 -18.12 8.11
C TRP A 248 -0.71 -16.79 7.55
N THR A 249 -1.63 -15.96 7.10
CA THR A 249 -1.43 -14.57 6.70
C THR A 249 -1.32 -13.67 7.93
N GLY A 250 -0.85 -12.43 7.74
CA GLY A 250 -0.80 -11.46 8.83
C GLY A 250 -2.18 -11.07 9.36
N ALA A 251 -3.23 -11.18 8.54
CA ALA A 251 -4.60 -10.92 8.97
C ALA A 251 -5.13 -12.01 9.91
N GLU A 252 -4.83 -13.28 9.64
CA GLU A 252 -5.21 -14.41 10.50
C GLU A 252 -4.47 -14.37 11.84
N ILE A 253 -3.17 -14.06 11.83
CA ILE A 253 -2.39 -13.89 13.06
C ILE A 253 -3.00 -12.78 13.93
N ARG A 254 -3.33 -11.63 13.32
CA ARG A 254 -4.02 -10.53 14.02
C ARG A 254 -5.37 -10.98 14.59
N GLN A 255 -6.17 -11.68 13.78
CA GLN A 255 -7.49 -12.13 14.17
C GLN A 255 -7.42 -13.11 15.35
N CYS A 256 -6.45 -14.01 15.35
CA CYS A 256 -6.23 -14.96 16.44
C CYS A 256 -5.90 -14.25 17.76
N ALA A 257 -4.97 -13.30 17.72
CA ALA A 257 -4.63 -12.50 18.88
C ALA A 257 -5.82 -11.67 19.39
N ASP A 258 -6.63 -11.11 18.47
CA ASP A 258 -7.85 -10.37 18.81
C ASP A 258 -8.90 -11.26 19.49
N ILE A 259 -9.15 -12.46 18.95
CA ILE A 259 -10.10 -13.43 19.52
C ILE A 259 -9.63 -13.89 20.91
N ALA A 260 -8.36 -14.28 21.04
CA ALA A 260 -7.78 -14.70 22.31
C ALA A 260 -7.92 -13.61 23.38
N TRP A 261 -7.62 -12.37 23.04
CA TRP A 261 -7.77 -11.23 23.94
C TRP A 261 -9.24 -10.95 24.30
N ARG A 262 -10.16 -10.99 23.33
CA ARG A 262 -11.60 -10.72 23.57
C ARG A 262 -12.27 -11.76 24.44
N LEU A 263 -11.94 -13.03 24.20
CA LEU A 263 -12.57 -14.16 24.90
C LEU A 263 -11.79 -14.55 26.16
N ASN A 264 -10.61 -13.97 26.38
CA ASN A 264 -9.69 -14.33 27.44
C ASN A 264 -9.37 -15.84 27.45
N ILE A 265 -9.03 -16.36 26.27
CA ILE A 265 -8.69 -17.76 26.03
C ILE A 265 -7.26 -17.90 25.48
N PRO A 266 -6.62 -19.08 25.60
CA PRO A 266 -5.32 -19.33 24.97
C PRO A 266 -5.36 -19.19 23.44
N LEU A 267 -4.24 -18.81 22.83
CA LEU A 267 -4.13 -18.66 21.37
C LEU A 267 -4.45 -19.96 20.60
N GLU A 268 -4.11 -21.12 21.16
CA GLU A 268 -4.42 -22.41 20.52
C GLU A 268 -5.93 -22.68 20.46
N GLU A 269 -6.68 -22.20 21.45
CA GLU A 269 -8.16 -22.28 21.45
C GLU A 269 -8.74 -21.26 20.46
N ALA A 270 -8.21 -20.03 20.45
CA ALA A 270 -8.61 -19.01 19.49
C ALA A 270 -8.36 -19.44 18.02
N ALA A 271 -7.30 -20.20 17.77
CA ALA A 271 -6.94 -20.70 16.46
C ALA A 271 -8.02 -21.61 15.83
N GLN A 272 -8.84 -22.27 16.65
CA GLN A 272 -9.92 -23.15 16.19
C GLN A 272 -11.05 -22.39 15.48
N TYR A 273 -11.14 -21.07 15.68
CA TYR A 273 -12.14 -20.21 15.05
C TYR A 273 -11.68 -19.60 13.72
N ILE A 274 -10.50 -19.97 13.23
CA ILE A 274 -9.88 -19.33 12.06
C ILE A 274 -9.69 -20.35 10.93
N VAL A 275 -10.21 -20.02 9.76
CA VAL A 275 -9.96 -20.75 8.52
C VAL A 275 -8.94 -19.98 7.68
N PRO A 276 -7.72 -20.50 7.48
CA PRO A 276 -6.70 -19.77 6.77
C PRO A 276 -7.00 -19.65 5.27
N VAL A 277 -6.65 -18.49 4.69
CA VAL A 277 -6.76 -18.14 3.27
C VAL A 277 -5.96 -19.11 2.40
N ALA A 278 -4.83 -19.62 2.91
CA ALA A 278 -4.05 -20.66 2.24
C ALA A 278 -4.85 -21.94 1.96
N VAL A 279 -5.87 -22.23 2.78
CA VAL A 279 -6.77 -23.38 2.62
C VAL A 279 -8.00 -22.99 1.80
N SER A 280 -8.69 -21.92 2.20
CA SER A 280 -9.97 -21.53 1.58
C SER A 280 -9.84 -21.00 0.15
N ALA A 281 -8.68 -20.40 -0.20
CA ALA A 281 -8.42 -19.80 -1.51
C ALA A 281 -7.22 -20.42 -2.24
N LYS A 282 -6.83 -21.65 -1.89
CA LYS A 282 -5.63 -22.34 -2.42
C LYS A 282 -5.48 -22.22 -3.94
N ALA A 283 -6.53 -22.58 -4.69
CA ALA A 283 -6.50 -22.56 -6.16
C ALA A 283 -6.19 -21.16 -6.72
N ALA A 284 -6.82 -20.11 -6.16
CA ALA A 284 -6.56 -18.74 -6.59
C ALA A 284 -5.13 -18.28 -6.26
N ILE A 285 -4.55 -18.75 -5.15
CA ILE A 285 -3.16 -18.47 -4.79
C ILE A 285 -2.20 -19.18 -5.75
N ASP A 286 -2.46 -20.44 -6.06
CA ASP A 286 -1.63 -21.24 -6.98
C ASP A 286 -1.61 -20.63 -8.39
N ASP A 287 -2.77 -20.17 -8.89
CA ASP A 287 -2.89 -19.43 -10.14
C ASP A 287 -2.10 -18.12 -10.10
N LEU A 288 -2.25 -17.37 -9.01
CA LEU A 288 -1.55 -16.10 -8.80
C LEU A 288 -0.02 -16.29 -8.81
N TYR A 289 0.45 -17.34 -8.14
CA TYR A 289 1.88 -17.66 -8.05
C TYR A 289 2.42 -18.10 -9.40
N THR A 290 1.63 -18.85 -10.17
CA THR A 290 1.99 -19.26 -11.53
C THR A 290 2.16 -18.05 -12.43
N VAL A 291 1.25 -17.08 -12.38
CA VAL A 291 1.34 -15.84 -13.17
C VAL A 291 2.50 -14.96 -12.71
N ALA A 292 2.78 -14.90 -11.41
CA ALA A 292 3.84 -14.05 -10.86
C ALA A 292 5.26 -14.62 -11.02
N ASN A 293 5.38 -15.94 -11.20
CA ASN A 293 6.66 -16.65 -11.21
C ASN A 293 7.60 -16.14 -12.32
N GLY A 294 8.71 -15.51 -11.92
CA GLY A 294 9.70 -14.89 -12.81
C GLY A 294 9.24 -13.59 -13.48
N ALA A 295 7.95 -13.25 -13.44
CA ALA A 295 7.38 -12.09 -14.11
C ALA A 295 7.38 -10.82 -13.25
N TYR A 296 7.22 -10.96 -11.92
CA TYR A 296 7.11 -9.84 -10.98
C TYR A 296 8.19 -9.91 -9.89
N LEU A 297 8.47 -8.80 -9.21
CA LEU A 297 9.43 -8.77 -8.10
C LEU A 297 8.81 -9.40 -6.84
N CYS A 298 9.61 -9.97 -5.94
CA CYS A 298 9.12 -10.40 -4.64
C CYS A 298 9.11 -9.24 -3.63
N ALA A 299 8.10 -9.16 -2.77
CA ALA A 299 8.05 -8.20 -1.67
C ALA A 299 8.98 -8.57 -0.49
N SER A 300 9.25 -9.87 -0.30
CA SER A 300 10.03 -10.37 0.84
C SER A 300 11.53 -10.42 0.59
N TYR A 301 11.98 -10.63 -0.65
CA TYR A 301 13.41 -10.72 -1.00
C TYR A 301 13.73 -10.03 -2.33
N CYS A 302 15.02 -9.76 -2.56
CA CYS A 302 15.48 -9.09 -3.77
C CYS A 302 15.42 -9.99 -5.00
N GLY A 303 14.72 -9.54 -6.04
CA GLY A 303 14.67 -10.19 -7.35
C GLY A 303 13.29 -10.70 -7.74
N PRO A 304 13.20 -11.43 -8.86
CA PRO A 304 11.94 -11.99 -9.34
C PRO A 304 11.33 -12.97 -8.33
N PHE A 305 10.01 -12.96 -8.23
CA PHE A 305 9.24 -13.90 -7.45
C PHE A 305 9.43 -15.32 -8.01
N ASN A 306 9.68 -16.28 -7.13
CA ASN A 306 9.78 -17.69 -7.44
C ASN A 306 8.60 -18.39 -6.75
N LYS A 307 7.79 -19.13 -7.49
CA LYS A 307 6.69 -19.92 -6.90
C LYS A 307 7.18 -21.04 -5.98
N GLU A 308 8.43 -21.48 -6.15
CA GLU A 308 9.11 -22.40 -5.23
C GLU A 308 9.72 -21.68 -4.03
N TYR A 309 9.42 -20.38 -3.83
CA TYR A 309 9.74 -19.68 -2.59
C TYR A 309 9.12 -20.46 -1.43
N LYS A 310 9.97 -21.30 -0.83
CA LYS A 310 9.53 -22.31 0.12
C LYS A 310 9.01 -21.60 1.35
N GLU A 311 7.78 -21.94 1.70
CA GLU A 311 7.12 -21.57 2.95
C GLU A 311 7.93 -22.01 4.18
N ASP A 312 8.86 -22.97 4.01
CA ASP A 312 9.89 -23.38 4.97
C ASP A 312 11.21 -23.81 4.27
N LYS A 313 12.26 -23.00 4.40
CA LYS A 313 13.65 -23.47 4.47
C LYS A 313 14.40 -22.55 5.44
N PRO A 314 15.12 -23.08 6.45
CA PRO A 314 16.00 -22.25 7.26
C PRO A 314 17.02 -21.58 6.34
N SER A 315 17.18 -20.27 6.51
CA SER A 315 18.16 -19.47 5.79
C SER A 315 19.56 -20.06 6.02
N ALA A 316 20.15 -20.64 4.97
CA ALA A 316 21.57 -20.97 4.99
C ALA A 316 22.38 -19.66 5.02
N PRO A 317 23.45 -19.57 5.83
CA PRO A 317 24.22 -18.34 5.96
C PRO A 317 24.77 -17.92 4.60
N THR A 318 24.62 -16.65 4.31
CA THR A 318 24.94 -16.00 3.05
C THR A 318 26.43 -16.15 2.76
N GLY A 319 26.78 -17.19 2.00
CA GLY A 319 28.14 -17.40 1.49
C GLY A 319 28.50 -16.27 0.53
N THR A 320 29.47 -15.46 0.95
CA THR A 320 30.12 -14.41 0.18
C THR A 320 30.46 -14.92 -1.22
N ARG A 321 29.71 -14.48 -2.24
CA ARG A 321 30.07 -14.69 -3.65
C ARG A 321 31.37 -13.94 -3.93
N ARG A 322 32.49 -14.66 -3.83
CA ARG A 322 33.81 -14.21 -4.28
C ARG A 322 33.73 -13.95 -5.78
N MET A 323 33.75 -12.68 -6.17
CA MET A 323 34.07 -12.24 -7.52
C MET A 323 35.43 -12.84 -7.92
N ARG A 324 35.44 -13.81 -8.83
CA ARG A 324 36.64 -14.09 -9.63
C ARG A 324 36.68 -13.03 -10.73
N MET A 325 37.28 -11.89 -10.42
CA MET A 325 37.77 -10.98 -11.47
C MET A 325 39.05 -11.56 -12.06
N ILE A 326 39.01 -11.67 -13.38
CA ILE A 326 40.13 -11.76 -14.29
C ILE A 326 41.04 -10.55 -14.02
N GLN A 327 42.22 -10.74 -13.44
CA GLN A 327 43.40 -9.88 -13.59
C GLN A 327 44.56 -10.44 -12.73
N GLN A 328 45.52 -11.09 -13.38
CA GLN A 328 46.97 -10.96 -13.13
C GLN A 328 47.71 -11.94 -14.05
N LYS A 329 47.90 -11.51 -15.30
CA LYS A 329 49.18 -11.70 -15.97
C LYS A 329 49.97 -10.42 -15.74
N GLU A 330 51.28 -10.59 -15.53
CA GLU A 330 52.34 -9.56 -15.44
C GLU A 330 52.45 -8.84 -14.09
N ALA A 331 53.40 -9.25 -13.25
CA ALA A 331 54.79 -8.80 -13.37
C ALA A 331 55.66 -9.30 -12.19
N LYS A 332 56.81 -9.91 -12.55
CA LYS A 332 58.12 -9.80 -11.88
C LYS A 332 58.25 -10.22 -10.40
N ALA A 333 58.75 -11.43 -10.18
CA ALA A 333 60.05 -11.74 -9.57
C ALA A 333 60.22 -13.26 -9.44
#